data_AF-A0A076H8F8-F1
#
_entry.id   AF-A0A076H8F8-F1
#
_cell.length_a   1.000
_cell.length_b   1.000
_cell.length_c   1.000
_cell.angle_alpha   90.00
_cell.angle_beta   90.00
_cell.angle_gamma   90.00
#
_symmetry.space_group_name_H-M   'P 1'
#
loop_
_entity.id
_entity.type
_entity.pdbx_description
1 polymer ?
#
loop_
_entity_poly.entity_id
_entity_poly.type
_entity_poly.pdbx_seq_one_letter_code
_entity_poly.pdbx_strand_id
1 'polypeptide(L)'
;MHPTWTEQWWPVAYLQDLDPAKPSRFTLLERDLVIWWDSSGDRWRVFPDVCPHRLVPLSEGRINRDGQLECPYHGWSFDGDGQCRHIPQAEESTRPEGRRSSCASLPTATGQGLLFVWTGAPESADQERLPLVPALEETPDSWTVQDTFRDLPMDAVTLLENVLDVSHVPFTHHKTVGKRENASPVQAVITREGEDGFEAFWEEGPRRGTLGSQATRFDAPQLMWHDLTAKGFARILTVVYAVPIRRGECRLFARFPFQFQSAVPRLLIGLRPRWLQHIGNHKVLEDDQIFLHWQERVLEQAGGSAEAERAFFLPTSADVYVTALHRWLNGNGGGPFVGQPLPPRLETAALMDRYHSHTVNCRSCSTALRRIRALRPWLWGVLWGSAALIGISPFNWIGVLMALISAVLLRQTARWQQGLLAGDGLAPRNSSR
;
A
#
# COMPACT_ATOMS: atom_id res chain seq x y z
N MET A 1 17.31 -14.53 8.48
CA MET A 1 16.72 -13.89 7.28
C MET A 1 17.71 -14.08 6.13
N HIS A 2 17.24 -14.47 4.95
CA HIS A 2 18.07 -14.73 3.76
C HIS A 2 18.55 -13.41 3.11
N PRO A 3 19.65 -13.38 2.33
CA PRO A 3 20.06 -12.20 1.57
C PRO A 3 18.90 -11.62 0.75
N THR A 4 18.09 -12.50 0.12
CA THR A 4 16.88 -12.14 -0.63
C THR A 4 15.76 -11.46 0.16
N TRP A 5 15.89 -11.28 1.48
CA TRP A 5 14.96 -10.44 2.28
C TRP A 5 15.63 -9.21 2.92
N THR A 6 16.96 -9.21 3.02
CA THR A 6 17.73 -8.20 3.79
C THR A 6 18.67 -7.36 2.95
N GLU A 7 18.90 -7.74 1.70
CA GLU A 7 19.71 -7.04 0.71
C GLU A 7 18.90 -6.78 -0.57
N GLN A 8 17.83 -5.98 -0.45
CA GLN A 8 17.04 -5.48 -1.58
C GLN A 8 16.71 -3.99 -1.44
N TRP A 9 16.28 -3.44 -2.57
CA TRP A 9 15.47 -2.23 -2.66
C TRP A 9 14.02 -2.51 -2.25
N TRP A 10 13.54 -1.84 -1.21
CA TRP A 10 12.15 -1.92 -0.75
C TRP A 10 11.42 -0.61 -1.03
N PRO A 11 10.21 -0.61 -1.64
CA PRO A 11 9.40 0.58 -1.71
C PRO A 11 8.89 0.93 -0.31
N VAL A 12 9.04 2.19 0.08
CA VAL A 12 8.66 2.69 1.41
C VAL A 12 7.57 3.75 1.36
N ALA A 13 7.40 4.41 0.21
CA ALA A 13 6.36 5.40 0.00
C ALA A 13 6.04 5.64 -1.48
N TYR A 14 4.82 6.08 -1.75
CA TYR A 14 4.54 6.79 -3.00
C TYR A 14 4.99 8.25 -2.87
N LEU A 15 5.72 8.75 -3.87
CA LEU A 15 6.22 10.14 -3.87
C LEU A 15 5.08 11.17 -3.75
N GLN A 16 3.93 10.89 -4.38
CA GLN A 16 2.73 11.75 -4.34
C GLN A 16 2.08 11.89 -2.96
N ASP A 17 2.43 11.03 -2.00
CA ASP A 17 1.89 11.06 -0.64
C ASP A 17 2.89 11.61 0.39
N LEU A 18 4.15 11.81 -0.01
CA LEU A 18 5.16 12.50 0.80
C LEU A 18 4.98 14.03 0.75
N ASP A 19 5.42 14.69 1.81
CA ASP A 19 5.38 16.14 1.97
C ASP A 19 6.79 16.66 2.27
N PRO A 20 7.44 17.38 1.33
CA PRO A 20 8.81 17.86 1.52
C PRO A 20 9.02 18.76 2.74
N ALA A 21 7.94 19.34 3.30
CA ALA A 21 8.04 20.24 4.44
C ALA A 21 8.11 19.50 5.79
N LYS A 22 7.93 18.18 5.84
CA LYS A 22 7.91 17.41 7.10
C LYS A 22 8.46 16.00 6.93
N PRO A 23 9.11 15.45 7.97
CA PRO A 23 9.47 14.05 7.96
C PRO A 23 8.23 13.14 8.00
N SER A 24 8.38 11.93 7.47
CA SER A 24 7.40 10.84 7.48
C SER A 24 8.02 9.61 8.12
N ARG A 25 7.20 8.80 8.82
CA ARG A 25 7.65 7.53 9.40
C ARG A 25 7.25 6.32 8.54
N PHE A 26 8.10 5.30 8.53
CA PHE A 26 7.76 3.96 8.03
C PHE A 26 8.49 2.91 8.85
N THR A 27 7.97 1.68 8.91
CA THR A 27 8.70 0.56 9.52
C THR A 27 8.92 -0.49 8.45
N LEU A 28 10.15 -0.96 8.31
CA LEU A 28 10.56 -1.98 7.35
C LEU A 28 11.37 -3.05 8.09
N LEU A 29 10.94 -4.31 8.02
CA LEU A 29 11.64 -5.43 8.68
C LEU A 29 11.94 -5.14 10.16
N GLU A 30 10.93 -4.67 10.90
CA GLU A 30 10.98 -4.25 12.31
C GLU A 30 11.87 -3.02 12.61
N ARG A 31 12.42 -2.36 11.60
CA ARG A 31 13.25 -1.16 11.75
C ARG A 31 12.41 0.08 11.45
N ASP A 32 12.29 0.97 12.43
CA ASP A 32 11.66 2.27 12.23
C ASP A 32 12.58 3.19 11.44
N LEU A 33 12.01 3.86 10.43
CA LEU A 33 12.68 4.71 9.46
C LEU A 33 12.03 6.10 9.42
N VAL A 34 12.86 7.13 9.29
CA VAL A 34 12.44 8.50 8.97
C VAL A 34 12.75 8.80 7.52
N ILE A 35 11.71 9.15 6.76
CA ILE A 35 11.78 9.60 5.37
C ILE A 35 11.65 11.12 5.38
N TRP A 36 12.58 11.83 4.74
CA TRP A 36 12.58 13.28 4.75
C TRP A 36 13.20 13.87 3.49
N TRP A 37 12.87 15.12 3.17
CA TRP A 37 13.36 15.81 1.99
C TRP A 37 14.62 16.60 2.32
N ASP A 38 15.74 16.21 1.73
CA ASP A 38 17.00 16.94 1.80
C ASP A 38 17.02 17.98 0.68
N SER A 39 16.77 19.24 1.03
CA SER A 39 16.73 20.31 0.03
C SER A 39 18.10 20.67 -0.53
N SER A 40 19.20 20.35 0.17
CA SER A 40 20.55 20.57 -0.36
C SER A 40 20.90 19.53 -1.42
N GLY A 41 20.49 18.28 -1.20
CA GLY A 41 20.69 17.17 -2.14
C GLY A 41 19.62 17.03 -3.22
N ASP A 42 18.55 17.84 -3.16
CA ASP A 42 17.36 17.79 -4.00
C ASP A 42 16.76 16.38 -4.12
N ARG A 43 16.71 15.66 -2.99
CA ARG A 43 16.29 14.25 -2.98
C ARG A 43 15.69 13.82 -1.64
N TRP A 44 14.90 12.75 -1.69
CA TRP A 44 14.45 12.05 -0.48
C TRP A 44 15.61 11.30 0.17
N ARG A 45 15.69 11.35 1.49
CA ARG A 45 16.65 10.64 2.32
C ARG A 45 15.93 9.80 3.37
N VAL A 46 16.56 8.70 3.77
CA VAL A 46 16.02 7.78 4.77
C VAL A 46 17.07 7.44 5.81
N PHE A 47 16.75 7.66 7.09
CA PHE A 47 17.56 7.24 8.24
C PHE A 47 16.79 6.24 9.10
N PRO A 48 17.48 5.44 9.93
CA PRO A 48 16.85 4.89 11.13
C PRO A 48 16.18 6.01 11.94
N ASP A 49 14.96 5.77 12.41
CA ASP A 49 14.14 6.77 13.10
C ASP A 49 14.54 6.94 14.58
N VAL A 50 15.81 7.28 14.81
CA VAL A 50 16.37 7.38 16.16
C VAL A 50 17.48 8.41 16.18
N CYS A 51 17.32 9.44 17.00
CA CYS A 51 18.33 10.47 17.18
C CYS A 51 19.54 9.89 17.94
N PRO A 52 20.78 10.04 17.42
CA PRO A 52 21.97 9.48 18.07
C PRO A 52 22.30 10.12 19.43
N HIS A 53 21.70 11.27 19.75
CA HIS A 53 21.91 11.95 21.03
C HIS A 53 21.19 11.26 22.21
N ARG A 54 19.86 11.13 22.14
CA ARG A 54 19.02 10.56 23.22
C ARG A 54 17.85 9.70 22.73
N LEU A 55 18.00 9.11 21.54
CA LEU A 55 17.18 8.02 21.04
C LEU A 55 15.69 8.34 20.82
N VAL A 56 15.32 9.62 20.74
CA VAL A 56 13.95 10.02 20.35
C VAL A 56 13.76 9.86 18.84
N PRO A 57 12.52 9.61 18.36
CA PRO A 57 12.25 9.53 16.93
C PRO A 57 12.52 10.86 16.24
N LEU A 58 13.21 10.79 15.10
CA LEU A 58 13.49 11.94 14.24
C LEU A 58 12.28 12.29 13.35
N SER A 59 11.38 11.33 13.13
CA SER A 59 10.14 11.51 12.38
C SER A 59 9.12 12.42 13.06
N GLU A 60 9.26 12.65 14.37
CA GLU A 60 8.52 13.67 15.13
C GLU A 60 9.17 15.06 15.04
N GLY A 61 10.28 15.17 14.30
CA GLY A 61 11.03 16.41 14.07
C GLY A 61 10.46 17.29 12.98
N ARG A 62 11.32 18.14 12.41
CA ARG A 62 10.97 19.05 11.31
C ARG A 62 12.11 19.20 10.32
N ILE A 63 11.79 19.73 9.15
CA ILE A 63 12.80 20.30 8.25
C ILE A 63 13.05 21.74 8.70
N ASN A 64 14.28 22.06 9.07
CA ASN A 64 14.63 23.41 9.51
C ASN A 64 14.79 24.37 8.32
N ARG A 65 15.12 25.64 8.59
CA ARG A 65 15.24 26.68 7.56
C ARG A 65 16.40 26.45 6.59
N ASP A 66 17.41 25.70 7.03
CA ASP A 66 18.57 25.33 6.22
C ASP A 66 18.32 24.03 5.44
N GLY A 67 17.12 23.46 5.53
CA GLY A 67 16.77 22.25 4.79
C GLY A 67 17.22 20.95 5.43
N GLN A 68 17.63 20.98 6.69
CA GLN A 68 18.17 19.83 7.42
C GLN A 68 17.08 19.17 8.29
N LEU A 69 17.25 17.88 8.57
CA LEU A 69 16.41 17.15 9.51
C LEU A 69 16.77 17.56 10.93
N GLU A 70 15.83 18.20 11.64
CA GLU A 70 16.03 18.69 13.00
C GLU A 70 15.27 17.85 14.02
N CYS A 71 16.00 17.32 15.01
CA CYS A 71 15.46 16.53 16.10
C CYS A 71 14.57 17.38 17.02
N PRO A 72 13.34 16.92 17.37
CA PRO A 72 12.39 17.74 18.14
C PRO A 72 12.80 17.94 19.60
N TYR A 73 13.75 17.17 20.12
CA TYR A 73 14.10 17.20 21.54
C TYR A 73 15.12 18.30 21.88
N HIS A 74 16.26 18.31 21.20
CA HIS A 74 17.34 19.28 21.50
C HIS A 74 17.76 20.12 20.29
N GLY A 75 17.06 20.00 19.16
CA GLY A 75 17.34 20.79 17.96
C GLY A 75 18.62 20.41 17.23
N TRP A 76 19.18 19.21 17.49
CA TRP A 76 20.30 18.70 16.69
C TRP A 76 19.83 18.53 15.25
N SER A 77 20.57 19.08 14.28
CA SER A 77 20.24 18.98 12.87
C SER A 77 21.23 18.10 12.10
N PHE A 78 20.72 17.38 11.11
CA PHE A 78 21.47 16.44 10.29
C PHE A 78 21.23 16.73 8.81
N ASP A 79 22.30 16.65 8.01
CA ASP A 79 22.18 16.71 6.55
C ASP A 79 21.82 15.35 5.94
N GLY A 80 21.71 15.27 4.61
CA GLY A 80 21.34 14.06 3.88
C GLY A 80 22.33 12.89 3.97
N ASP A 81 23.58 13.16 4.34
CA ASP A 81 24.60 12.12 4.55
C ASP A 81 24.64 11.68 6.03
N GLY A 82 23.77 12.26 6.86
CA GLY A 82 23.60 11.94 8.27
C GLY A 82 24.59 12.67 9.18
N GLN A 83 25.41 13.59 8.65
CA GLN A 83 26.34 14.36 9.47
C GLN A 83 25.57 15.37 10.33
N CYS A 84 25.88 15.43 11.62
CA CYS A 84 25.35 16.48 12.47
C CYS A 84 25.96 17.82 12.06
N ARG A 85 25.09 18.76 11.67
CA ARG A 85 25.47 20.09 11.19
C ARG A 85 25.37 21.15 12.27
N HIS A 86 24.42 21.01 13.19
CA HIS A 86 24.22 22.00 14.24
C HIS A 86 23.77 21.35 15.55
N ILE A 87 24.39 21.80 16.64
CA ILE A 87 23.98 21.52 18.02
C ILE A 87 23.72 22.87 18.69
N PRO A 88 22.48 23.27 18.95
CA PRO A 88 22.18 24.61 19.45
C PRO A 88 22.80 24.92 20.82
N GLN A 89 23.06 23.88 21.63
CA GLN A 89 23.62 24.03 22.98
C GLN A 89 25.15 23.98 23.02
N ALA A 90 25.80 23.79 21.88
CA ALA A 90 27.25 23.65 21.82
C ALA A 90 27.95 25.01 21.74
N GLU A 91 29.13 25.12 22.36
CA GLU A 91 30.00 26.27 22.12
C GLU A 91 30.43 26.31 20.65
N GLU A 92 30.71 27.49 20.11
CA GLU A 92 31.09 27.67 18.70
C GLU A 92 32.37 26.90 18.31
N SER A 93 33.22 26.59 19.29
CA SER A 93 34.42 25.75 19.15
C SER A 93 34.10 24.25 19.04
N THR A 94 32.91 23.83 19.46
CA THR A 94 32.47 22.44 19.40
C THR A 94 32.25 22.03 17.95
N ARG A 95 32.86 20.91 17.57
CA ARG A 95 32.64 20.26 16.27
C ARG A 95 32.01 18.90 16.54
N PRO A 96 30.77 18.64 16.08
CA PRO A 96 30.11 17.35 16.24
C PRO A 96 30.67 16.32 15.25
N GLU A 97 31.98 16.07 15.33
CA GLU A 97 32.69 15.19 14.42
C GLU A 97 32.67 13.74 14.96
N GLY A 98 32.33 12.81 14.07
CA GLY A 98 32.47 11.39 14.31
C GLY A 98 31.16 10.60 14.26
N ARG A 99 31.30 9.28 14.26
CA ARG A 99 30.19 8.35 14.06
C ARG A 99 29.09 8.44 15.13
N ARG A 100 29.42 8.86 16.35
CA ARG A 100 28.46 8.93 17.48
C ARG A 100 27.53 10.14 17.42
N SER A 101 27.88 11.16 16.65
CA SER A 101 27.03 12.32 16.40
C SER A 101 26.28 12.21 15.08
N SER A 102 26.49 11.18 14.26
CA SER A 102 25.87 11.05 12.95
C SER A 102 24.71 10.06 12.93
N CYS A 103 23.75 10.31 12.04
CA CYS A 103 22.73 9.34 11.62
C CYS A 103 23.30 8.42 10.54
N ALA A 104 22.80 7.19 10.47
CA ALA A 104 23.11 6.31 9.34
C ALA A 104 22.23 6.69 8.14
N SER A 105 22.85 7.11 7.03
CA SER A 105 22.16 7.37 5.77
C SER A 105 21.98 6.08 4.98
N LEU A 106 20.74 5.68 4.73
CA LEU A 106 20.42 4.51 3.89
C LEU A 106 20.35 4.95 2.42
N PRO A 107 20.88 4.17 1.46
CA PRO A 107 20.74 4.48 0.05
C PRO A 107 19.27 4.52 -0.36
N THR A 108 18.92 5.52 -1.15
CA THR A 108 17.57 5.77 -1.63
C THR A 108 17.58 5.92 -3.15
N ALA A 109 16.53 5.44 -3.81
CA ALA A 109 16.32 5.66 -5.23
C ALA A 109 14.82 5.84 -5.51
N THR A 110 14.49 6.47 -6.63
CA THR A 110 13.10 6.68 -7.05
C THR A 110 12.84 6.02 -8.39
N GLY A 111 11.73 5.32 -8.52
CA GLY A 111 11.35 4.67 -9.76
C GLY A 111 9.84 4.54 -9.87
N GLN A 112 9.28 4.87 -11.03
CA GLN A 112 7.85 4.74 -11.33
C GLN A 112 6.92 5.35 -10.26
N GLY A 113 7.28 6.48 -9.65
CA GLY A 113 6.46 7.16 -8.63
C GLY A 113 6.60 6.63 -7.20
N LEU A 114 7.49 5.67 -6.97
CA LEU A 114 7.83 5.10 -5.66
C LEU A 114 9.19 5.60 -5.16
N LEU A 115 9.33 5.74 -3.85
CA LEU A 115 10.60 5.87 -3.15
C LEU A 115 11.03 4.50 -2.63
N PHE A 116 12.26 4.09 -2.96
CA PHE A 116 12.88 2.86 -2.52
C PHE A 116 14.02 3.13 -1.54
N VAL A 117 14.24 2.20 -0.61
CA VAL A 117 15.39 2.16 0.29
C VAL A 117 16.14 0.84 0.16
N TRP A 118 17.47 0.90 0.12
CA TRP A 118 18.32 -0.29 0.14
C TRP A 118 18.58 -0.74 1.57
N THR A 119 18.46 -2.03 1.83
CA THR A 119 18.59 -2.61 3.19
C THR A 119 19.90 -3.35 3.45
N GLY A 120 20.68 -3.62 2.40
CA GLY A 120 21.99 -4.27 2.49
C GLY A 120 23.15 -3.30 2.68
N ALA A 121 24.36 -3.77 2.37
CA ALA A 121 25.57 -2.94 2.40
C ALA A 121 25.45 -1.76 1.40
N PRO A 122 25.67 -0.49 1.83
CA PRO A 122 25.46 0.68 0.97
C PRO A 122 26.23 0.67 -0.36
N GLU A 123 27.45 0.13 -0.36
CA GLU A 123 28.30 -0.04 -1.55
C GLU A 123 27.74 -1.02 -2.60
N SER A 124 26.79 -1.86 -2.20
CA SER A 124 26.11 -2.82 -3.07
C SER A 124 24.75 -2.32 -3.57
N ALA A 125 24.37 -1.08 -3.25
CA ALA A 125 23.10 -0.46 -3.64
C ALA A 125 23.11 -0.03 -5.11
N ASP A 126 22.93 -1.01 -5.99
CA ASP A 126 22.86 -0.81 -7.44
C ASP A 126 21.44 -0.40 -7.88
N GLN A 127 21.28 0.82 -8.39
CA GLN A 127 19.97 1.36 -8.81
C GLN A 127 19.42 0.67 -10.07
N GLU A 128 20.25 0.01 -10.87
CA GLU A 128 19.78 -0.76 -12.04
C GLU A 128 18.97 -2.00 -11.62
N ARG A 129 19.07 -2.41 -10.35
CA ARG A 129 18.34 -3.54 -9.76
C ARG A 129 17.06 -3.12 -9.03
N LEU A 130 16.56 -1.91 -9.27
CA LEU A 130 15.25 -1.53 -8.74
C LEU A 130 14.18 -2.51 -9.27
N PRO A 131 13.32 -3.06 -8.40
CA PRO A 131 12.25 -3.97 -8.81
C PRO A 131 11.13 -3.15 -9.46
N LEU A 132 11.31 -2.80 -10.73
CA LEU A 132 10.37 -2.01 -11.52
C LEU A 132 9.59 -2.92 -12.47
N VAL A 133 8.43 -2.44 -12.94
CA VAL A 133 7.62 -3.18 -13.91
C VAL A 133 8.01 -2.73 -15.33
N PRO A 134 8.64 -3.59 -16.16
CA PRO A 134 9.21 -3.16 -17.45
C PRO A 134 8.17 -2.56 -18.41
N ALA A 135 6.95 -3.12 -18.44
CA ALA A 135 5.87 -2.64 -19.30
C ALA A 135 5.48 -1.16 -19.07
N LEU A 136 5.75 -0.62 -17.87
CA LEU A 136 5.50 0.79 -17.56
C LEU A 136 6.60 1.72 -18.08
N GLU A 137 7.80 1.20 -18.36
CA GLU A 137 8.94 1.96 -18.90
C GLU A 137 8.91 2.02 -20.43
N GLU A 138 8.39 0.98 -21.08
CA GLU A 138 8.28 0.91 -22.54
C GLU A 138 7.37 2.01 -23.12
N THR A 139 6.28 2.35 -22.43
CA THR A 139 5.25 3.29 -22.93
C THR A 139 4.65 4.18 -21.83
N PRO A 140 5.47 5.00 -21.14
CA PRO A 140 5.09 5.68 -19.90
C PRO A 140 3.85 6.57 -20.02
N ASP A 141 3.68 7.27 -21.15
CA ASP A 141 2.57 8.21 -21.37
C ASP A 141 1.23 7.55 -21.74
N SER A 142 1.26 6.25 -22.00
CA SER A 142 0.09 5.47 -22.43
C SER A 142 -0.75 4.95 -21.25
N TRP A 143 -0.15 4.90 -20.06
CA TRP A 143 -0.76 4.31 -18.87
C TRP A 143 -1.56 5.33 -18.06
N THR A 144 -2.75 4.93 -17.62
CA THR A 144 -3.45 5.56 -16.50
C THR A 144 -3.25 4.67 -15.28
N VAL A 145 -2.49 5.13 -14.31
CA VAL A 145 -2.13 4.32 -13.13
C VAL A 145 -2.97 4.74 -11.94
N GLN A 146 -3.65 3.78 -11.32
CA GLN A 146 -4.30 3.97 -10.02
C GLN A 146 -3.45 3.30 -8.95
N ASP A 147 -2.83 4.11 -8.10
CA ASP A 147 -2.00 3.64 -7.00
C ASP A 147 -2.75 3.70 -5.66
N THR A 148 -2.52 2.72 -4.79
CA THR A 148 -2.97 2.74 -3.38
C THR A 148 -2.00 1.92 -2.54
N PHE A 149 -1.94 2.19 -1.24
CA PHE A 149 -1.27 1.31 -0.28
C PHE A 149 -2.19 0.98 0.88
N ARG A 150 -1.87 -0.05 1.66
CA ARG A 150 -2.56 -0.39 2.92
C ARG A 150 -1.60 -1.16 3.80
N ASP A 151 -1.51 -0.81 5.08
CA ASP A 151 -0.93 -1.70 6.09
C ASP A 151 -1.94 -2.80 6.39
N LEU A 152 -1.54 -4.04 6.19
CA LEU A 152 -2.35 -5.23 6.32
C LEU A 152 -1.86 -6.05 7.52
N PRO A 153 -2.75 -6.52 8.40
CA PRO A 153 -2.42 -7.31 9.57
C PRO A 153 -2.20 -8.78 9.17
N MET A 154 -1.27 -9.02 8.25
CA MET A 154 -0.82 -10.35 7.85
C MET A 154 0.62 -10.27 7.37
N ASP A 155 1.32 -11.41 7.36
CA ASP A 155 2.67 -11.49 6.81
C ASP A 155 2.69 -11.23 5.28
N ALA A 156 3.79 -10.66 4.79
CA ALA A 156 3.98 -10.36 3.36
C ALA A 156 3.84 -11.61 2.47
N VAL A 157 4.23 -12.78 2.98
CA VAL A 157 4.09 -14.07 2.28
C VAL A 157 2.61 -14.45 2.11
N THR A 158 1.79 -14.29 3.15
CA THR A 158 0.34 -14.54 3.08
C THR A 158 -0.32 -13.59 2.09
N LEU A 159 0.12 -12.34 2.05
CA LEU A 159 -0.34 -11.39 1.03
C LEU A 159 0.04 -11.87 -0.38
N LEU A 160 1.30 -12.24 -0.62
CA LEU A 160 1.78 -12.73 -1.92
C LEU A 160 0.99 -13.94 -2.41
N GLU A 161 0.80 -14.94 -1.53
CA GLU A 161 -0.01 -16.13 -1.82
C GLU A 161 -1.41 -15.74 -2.29
N ASN A 162 -2.07 -14.84 -1.56
CA ASN A 162 -3.42 -14.38 -1.90
C ASN A 162 -3.48 -13.62 -3.22
N VAL A 163 -2.56 -12.68 -3.46
CA VAL A 163 -2.62 -11.87 -4.69
C VAL A 163 -2.23 -12.66 -5.94
N LEU A 164 -1.40 -13.70 -5.80
CA LEU A 164 -1.02 -14.60 -6.88
C LEU A 164 -2.16 -15.56 -7.27
N ASP A 165 -2.92 -16.05 -6.28
CA ASP A 165 -4.03 -16.95 -6.52
C ASP A 165 -5.25 -16.21 -7.06
N VAL A 166 -5.51 -16.30 -8.36
CA VAL A 166 -6.69 -15.67 -8.98
C VAL A 166 -8.00 -16.46 -8.77
N SER A 167 -7.94 -17.68 -8.23
CA SER A 167 -9.11 -18.58 -8.12
C SER A 167 -10.14 -18.13 -7.09
N HIS A 168 -9.70 -17.41 -6.05
CA HIS A 168 -10.60 -16.89 -5.01
C HIS A 168 -11.44 -15.68 -5.49
N VAL A 169 -11.00 -14.97 -6.54
CA VAL A 169 -11.58 -13.68 -6.97
C VAL A 169 -13.09 -13.75 -7.26
N PRO A 170 -13.63 -14.74 -7.98
CA PRO A 170 -15.08 -14.89 -8.18
C PRO A 170 -15.89 -15.02 -6.88
N PHE A 171 -15.28 -15.53 -5.81
CA PHE A 171 -15.95 -15.91 -4.57
C PHE A 171 -15.80 -14.86 -3.49
N THR A 172 -14.59 -14.51 -3.10
CA THR A 172 -14.30 -13.53 -2.04
C THR A 172 -14.73 -12.13 -2.47
N HIS A 173 -14.38 -11.76 -3.70
CA HIS A 173 -14.67 -10.44 -4.27
C HIS A 173 -16.03 -10.38 -4.97
N HIS A 174 -16.97 -11.26 -4.56
CA HIS A 174 -18.31 -11.26 -5.12
C HIS A 174 -19.01 -9.92 -4.84
N LYS A 175 -19.63 -9.34 -5.87
CA LYS A 175 -20.30 -8.01 -5.83
C LYS A 175 -19.33 -6.82 -5.70
N THR A 176 -18.01 -7.04 -5.72
CA THR A 176 -17.01 -5.98 -5.86
C THR A 176 -16.35 -6.05 -7.24
N VAL A 177 -15.31 -6.87 -7.41
CA VAL A 177 -14.59 -7.05 -8.68
C VAL A 177 -14.84 -8.41 -9.34
N GLY A 178 -15.41 -9.35 -8.59
CA GLY A 178 -15.71 -10.71 -9.01
C GLY A 178 -17.21 -11.05 -9.07
N LYS A 179 -17.52 -12.10 -9.82
CA LYS A 179 -18.85 -12.73 -9.85
C LYS A 179 -18.68 -14.24 -9.76
N ARG A 180 -19.42 -14.90 -8.87
CA ARG A 180 -19.33 -16.36 -8.62
C ARG A 180 -19.56 -17.19 -9.88
N GLU A 181 -20.52 -16.75 -10.69
CA GLU A 181 -20.86 -17.32 -12.01
C GLU A 181 -19.69 -17.31 -13.01
N ASN A 182 -18.66 -16.48 -12.80
CA ASN A 182 -17.48 -16.43 -13.66
C ASN A 182 -16.37 -17.42 -13.24
N ALA A 183 -16.58 -18.22 -12.18
CA ALA A 183 -15.60 -19.22 -11.77
C ALA A 183 -15.36 -20.24 -12.90
N SER A 184 -14.08 -20.52 -13.17
CA SER A 184 -13.63 -21.46 -14.19
C SER A 184 -12.33 -22.13 -13.74
N PRO A 185 -11.95 -23.28 -14.31
CA PRO A 185 -10.63 -23.85 -14.10
C PRO A 185 -9.54 -22.81 -14.41
N VAL A 186 -8.55 -22.72 -13.54
CA VAL A 186 -7.34 -21.93 -13.78
C VAL A 186 -6.28 -22.91 -14.27
N GLN A 187 -5.95 -22.83 -15.56
CA GLN A 187 -5.00 -23.73 -16.22
C GLN A 187 -3.72 -22.95 -16.56
N ALA A 188 -3.13 -22.35 -15.55
CA ALA A 188 -1.86 -21.65 -15.69
C ALA A 188 -0.69 -22.66 -15.69
N VAL A 189 0.35 -22.36 -16.45
CA VAL A 189 1.57 -23.18 -16.53
C VAL A 189 2.76 -22.32 -16.13
N ILE A 190 3.60 -22.83 -15.22
CA ILE A 190 4.89 -22.20 -14.90
C ILE A 190 5.80 -22.31 -16.12
N THR A 191 6.21 -21.17 -16.67
CA THR A 191 7.09 -21.08 -17.83
C THR A 191 8.55 -20.90 -17.44
N ARG A 192 8.81 -20.36 -16.24
CA ARG A 192 10.15 -20.15 -15.67
C ARG A 192 10.08 -20.18 -14.14
N GLU A 193 11.08 -20.72 -13.50
CA GLU A 193 11.24 -20.71 -12.04
C GLU A 193 12.73 -20.67 -11.67
N GLY A 194 13.10 -19.86 -10.68
CA GLY A 194 14.47 -19.66 -10.23
C GLY A 194 14.56 -18.95 -8.88
N GLU A 195 15.78 -18.60 -8.45
CA GLU A 195 16.03 -17.88 -7.19
C GLU A 195 15.40 -16.48 -7.18
N ASP A 196 15.27 -15.87 -8.37
CA ASP A 196 14.67 -14.55 -8.60
C ASP A 196 13.13 -14.58 -8.73
N GLY A 197 12.50 -15.75 -8.57
CA GLY A 197 11.05 -15.92 -8.59
C GLY A 197 10.56 -16.81 -9.72
N PHE A 198 9.38 -16.53 -10.26
CA PHE A 198 8.79 -17.37 -11.31
C PHE A 198 7.89 -16.60 -12.28
N GLU A 199 7.68 -17.19 -13.45
CA GLU A 199 6.75 -16.72 -14.47
C GLU A 199 5.75 -17.82 -14.78
N ALA A 200 4.50 -17.43 -15.03
CA ALA A 200 3.46 -18.33 -15.47
C ALA A 200 2.60 -17.70 -16.55
N PHE A 201 1.99 -18.55 -17.36
CA PHE A 201 1.10 -18.13 -18.42
C PHE A 201 -0.20 -18.93 -18.41
N TRP A 202 -1.32 -18.22 -18.54
CA TRP A 202 -2.65 -18.79 -18.65
C TRP A 202 -3.30 -18.32 -19.95
N GLU A 203 -3.34 -19.21 -20.95
CA GLU A 203 -3.81 -18.92 -22.32
C GLU A 203 -5.25 -18.41 -22.36
N GLU A 204 -6.17 -19.10 -21.69
CA GLU A 204 -7.59 -18.73 -21.69
C GLU A 204 -7.89 -17.50 -20.81
N GLY A 205 -7.00 -17.22 -19.85
CA GLY A 205 -7.15 -16.13 -18.90
C GLY A 205 -8.44 -16.18 -18.07
N PRO A 206 -8.66 -15.15 -17.23
CA PRO A 206 -9.87 -15.06 -16.41
C PRO A 206 -11.13 -14.89 -17.27
N ARG A 207 -12.26 -15.43 -16.80
CA ARG A 207 -13.59 -15.30 -17.43
C ARG A 207 -13.70 -15.92 -18.84
N ARG A 208 -13.20 -17.15 -19.01
CA ARG A 208 -13.40 -17.98 -20.23
C ARG A 208 -13.06 -17.22 -21.54
N GLY A 209 -11.93 -16.52 -21.59
CA GLY A 209 -11.45 -15.82 -22.79
C GLY A 209 -12.10 -14.47 -23.11
N THR A 210 -13.02 -13.96 -22.28
CA THR A 210 -13.54 -12.57 -22.44
C THR A 210 -12.51 -11.53 -22.01
N LEU A 211 -11.74 -11.82 -20.96
CA LEU A 211 -10.44 -11.21 -20.72
C LEU A 211 -9.44 -12.17 -21.37
N GLY A 212 -8.53 -11.67 -22.21
CA GLY A 212 -7.61 -12.55 -22.95
C GLY A 212 -6.61 -13.25 -22.04
N SER A 213 -5.52 -13.76 -22.63
CA SER A 213 -4.48 -14.44 -21.89
C SER A 213 -3.92 -13.59 -20.74
N GLN A 214 -3.47 -14.28 -19.69
CA GLN A 214 -2.87 -13.68 -18.51
C GLN A 214 -1.43 -14.18 -18.36
N ALA A 215 -0.48 -13.25 -18.39
CA ALA A 215 0.88 -13.51 -17.93
C ALA A 215 0.98 -13.12 -16.44
N THR A 216 1.72 -13.91 -15.67
CA THR A 216 1.95 -13.66 -14.25
C THR A 216 3.43 -13.73 -13.97
N ARG A 217 3.95 -12.77 -13.22
CA ARG A 217 5.33 -12.79 -12.76
C ARG A 217 5.37 -12.54 -11.26
N PHE A 218 6.15 -13.34 -10.57
CA PHE A 218 6.65 -13.07 -9.22
C PHE A 218 8.14 -12.79 -9.34
N ASP A 219 8.52 -11.58 -8.95
CA ASP A 219 9.89 -11.07 -8.92
C ASP A 219 10.30 -10.96 -7.44
N ALA A 220 11.13 -11.90 -7.03
CA ALA A 220 11.43 -12.12 -5.63
C ALA A 220 12.13 -10.91 -4.98
N PRO A 221 11.89 -10.67 -3.69
CA PRO A 221 11.01 -11.42 -2.79
C PRO A 221 9.59 -10.83 -2.67
N GLN A 222 9.29 -9.72 -3.34
CA GLN A 222 8.23 -8.80 -2.92
C GLN A 222 7.27 -8.38 -4.01
N LEU A 223 7.66 -8.47 -5.28
CA LEU A 223 6.92 -7.89 -6.38
C LEU A 223 6.21 -9.00 -7.14
N MET A 224 4.93 -8.82 -7.40
CA MET A 224 4.22 -9.64 -8.37
C MET A 224 3.37 -8.76 -9.27
N TRP A 225 3.11 -9.26 -10.47
CA TRP A 225 2.05 -8.68 -11.29
C TRP A 225 1.38 -9.70 -12.20
N HIS A 226 0.11 -9.42 -12.47
CA HIS A 226 -0.63 -10.01 -13.57
C HIS A 226 -0.72 -9.00 -14.71
N ASP A 227 -0.41 -9.43 -15.93
CA ASP A 227 -0.59 -8.68 -17.17
C ASP A 227 -1.69 -9.34 -18.01
N LEU A 228 -2.78 -8.60 -18.20
CA LEU A 228 -4.00 -9.08 -18.80
C LEU A 228 -4.40 -8.19 -19.97
N THR A 229 -4.58 -8.78 -21.15
CA THR A 229 -5.09 -8.06 -22.31
C THR A 229 -6.57 -8.34 -22.52
N ALA A 230 -7.43 -7.39 -22.14
CA ALA A 230 -8.86 -7.44 -22.43
C ALA A 230 -9.10 -7.05 -23.89
N LYS A 231 -9.41 -8.05 -24.75
CA LYS A 231 -9.63 -7.85 -26.18
C LYS A 231 -10.67 -6.74 -26.43
N GLY A 232 -10.28 -5.70 -27.16
CA GLY A 232 -11.16 -4.58 -27.51
C GLY A 232 -11.41 -3.54 -26.42
N PHE A 233 -10.70 -3.60 -25.28
CA PHE A 233 -10.92 -2.67 -24.17
C PHE A 233 -9.63 -2.03 -23.65
N ALA A 234 -8.78 -2.82 -22.98
CA ALA A 234 -7.58 -2.32 -22.34
C ALA A 234 -6.57 -3.44 -22.05
N ARG A 235 -5.29 -3.10 -22.04
CA ARG A 235 -4.27 -3.87 -21.31
C ARG A 235 -4.31 -3.40 -19.86
N ILE A 236 -4.35 -4.34 -18.92
CA ILE A 236 -4.57 -4.11 -17.49
C ILE A 236 -3.47 -4.84 -16.74
N LEU A 237 -2.74 -4.11 -15.91
CA LEU A 237 -1.81 -4.71 -14.97
C LEU A 237 -2.39 -4.62 -13.57
N THR A 238 -2.21 -5.69 -12.80
CA THR A 238 -2.36 -5.68 -11.34
C THR A 238 -0.98 -5.91 -10.76
N VAL A 239 -0.38 -4.88 -10.19
CA VAL A 239 0.98 -4.91 -9.65
C VAL A 239 0.88 -4.77 -8.13
N VAL A 240 1.54 -5.66 -7.39
CA VAL A 240 1.58 -5.62 -5.93
C VAL A 240 3.01 -5.76 -5.45
N TYR A 241 3.42 -4.87 -4.56
CA TYR A 241 4.57 -5.07 -3.68
C TYR A 241 4.07 -5.46 -2.29
N ALA A 242 4.56 -6.57 -1.77
CA ALA A 242 4.32 -7.03 -0.41
C ALA A 242 5.55 -6.72 0.45
N VAL A 243 5.47 -5.65 1.25
CA VAL A 243 6.61 -5.12 2.01
C VAL A 243 6.49 -5.48 3.49
N PRO A 244 7.40 -6.29 4.06
CA PRO A 244 7.32 -6.68 5.48
C PRO A 244 7.50 -5.47 6.41
N ILE A 245 6.55 -5.24 7.32
CA ILE A 245 6.66 -4.21 8.36
C ILE A 245 7.16 -4.85 9.65
N ARG A 246 6.42 -5.83 10.18
CA ARG A 246 6.72 -6.64 11.38
C ARG A 246 6.14 -8.03 11.20
N ARG A 247 6.42 -8.98 12.09
CA ARG A 247 5.76 -10.29 12.08
C ARG A 247 4.23 -10.13 12.19
N GLY A 248 3.50 -10.67 11.23
CA GLY A 248 2.05 -10.54 11.08
C GLY A 248 1.58 -9.17 10.58
N GLU A 249 2.47 -8.37 9.99
CA GLU A 249 2.16 -7.03 9.47
C GLU A 249 2.98 -6.71 8.20
N CYS A 250 2.31 -6.36 7.11
CA CYS A 250 2.96 -5.93 5.87
C CYS A 250 2.30 -4.69 5.27
N ARG A 251 3.01 -3.95 4.43
CA ARG A 251 2.43 -2.92 3.57
C ARG A 251 2.25 -3.49 2.18
N LEU A 252 1.01 -3.44 1.70
CA LEU A 252 0.72 -3.55 0.28
C LEU A 252 0.96 -2.21 -0.40
N PHE A 253 1.75 -2.19 -1.48
CA PHE A 253 1.69 -1.14 -2.50
C PHE A 253 1.06 -1.74 -3.75
N ALA A 254 -0.15 -1.32 -4.09
CA ALA A 254 -0.87 -1.80 -5.26
C ALA A 254 -0.96 -0.73 -6.34
N ARG A 255 -0.63 -1.14 -7.57
CA ARG A 255 -0.70 -0.30 -8.75
C ARG A 255 -1.59 -0.99 -9.77
N PHE A 256 -2.54 -0.25 -10.31
CA PHE A 256 -3.41 -0.71 -11.38
C PHE A 256 -3.19 0.16 -12.63
N PRO A 257 -2.16 -0.14 -13.44
CA PRO A 257 -1.98 0.47 -14.75
C PRO A 257 -3.04 -0.01 -15.76
N PHE A 258 -3.67 0.94 -16.44
CA PHE A 258 -4.59 0.69 -17.53
C PHE A 258 -4.11 1.40 -18.81
N GLN A 259 -4.00 0.64 -19.89
CA GLN A 259 -3.75 1.17 -21.23
C GLN A 259 -5.03 0.99 -22.06
N PHE A 260 -5.85 2.04 -22.10
CA PHE A 260 -7.15 2.02 -22.79
C PHE A 260 -7.00 2.20 -24.30
N GLN A 261 -7.84 1.51 -25.07
CA GLN A 261 -7.92 1.71 -26.53
C GLN A 261 -8.64 2.99 -26.94
N SER A 262 -9.38 3.64 -26.03
CA SER A 262 -10.11 4.89 -26.32
C SER A 262 -9.88 5.94 -25.23
N ALA A 263 -10.03 7.22 -25.63
CA ALA A 263 -9.80 8.36 -24.74
C ALA A 263 -10.90 8.53 -23.66
N VAL A 264 -12.11 8.01 -23.90
CA VAL A 264 -13.27 8.24 -23.00
C VAL A 264 -13.08 7.56 -21.64
N PRO A 265 -12.78 6.24 -21.53
CA PRO A 265 -12.49 5.61 -20.24
C PRO A 265 -11.32 6.27 -19.51
N ARG A 266 -10.26 6.64 -20.25
CA ARG A 266 -9.10 7.37 -19.71
C ARG A 266 -9.52 8.68 -19.04
N LEU A 267 -10.35 9.48 -19.71
CA LEU A 267 -10.88 10.74 -19.17
C LEU A 267 -11.75 10.51 -17.94
N LEU A 268 -12.72 9.59 -18.01
CA LEU A 268 -13.65 9.32 -16.90
C LEU A 268 -12.92 8.85 -15.65
N ILE A 269 -11.91 8.00 -15.80
CA ILE A 269 -11.09 7.54 -14.69
C ILE A 269 -10.21 8.67 -14.14
N GLY A 270 -9.64 9.49 -15.02
CA GLY A 270 -8.83 10.65 -14.62
C GLY A 270 -9.61 11.70 -13.81
N LEU A 271 -10.92 11.81 -14.01
CA LEU A 271 -11.79 12.73 -13.26
C LEU A 271 -12.12 12.22 -11.83
N ARG A 272 -11.95 10.93 -11.55
CA ARG A 272 -12.28 10.36 -10.24
C ARG A 272 -11.20 10.77 -9.22
N PRO A 273 -11.55 11.43 -8.10
CA PRO A 273 -10.57 11.77 -7.07
C PRO A 273 -9.89 10.51 -6.50
N ARG A 274 -8.56 10.55 -6.32
CA ARG A 274 -7.77 9.42 -5.79
C ARG A 274 -8.37 8.86 -4.49
N TRP A 275 -8.77 9.71 -3.55
CA TRP A 275 -9.34 9.25 -2.27
C TRP A 275 -10.64 8.46 -2.45
N LEU A 276 -11.46 8.79 -3.44
CA LEU A 276 -12.71 8.07 -3.72
C LEU A 276 -12.43 6.74 -4.41
N GLN A 277 -11.36 6.67 -5.21
CA GLN A 277 -10.84 5.41 -5.75
C GLN A 277 -10.35 4.50 -4.60
N HIS A 278 -9.55 5.04 -3.68
CA HIS A 278 -9.02 4.31 -2.52
C HIS A 278 -10.10 3.67 -1.66
N ILE A 279 -11.22 4.36 -1.38
CA ILE A 279 -12.37 3.76 -0.66
C ILE A 279 -12.82 2.45 -1.33
N GLY A 280 -12.85 2.42 -2.67
CA GLY A 280 -13.21 1.23 -3.44
C GLY A 280 -12.14 0.14 -3.39
N ASN A 281 -10.86 0.50 -3.52
CA ASN A 281 -9.77 -0.49 -3.42
C ASN A 281 -9.71 -1.13 -2.03
N HIS A 282 -9.84 -0.34 -0.98
CA HIS A 282 -9.84 -0.83 0.41
C HIS A 282 -10.99 -1.77 0.69
N LYS A 283 -12.14 -1.54 0.06
CA LYS A 283 -13.28 -2.43 0.15
C LYS A 283 -12.94 -3.84 -0.35
N VAL A 284 -12.14 -3.97 -1.41
CA VAL A 284 -11.66 -5.25 -1.96
C VAL A 284 -10.68 -5.90 -0.99
N LEU A 285 -9.64 -5.19 -0.53
CA LEU A 285 -8.66 -5.73 0.42
C LEU A 285 -9.31 -6.24 1.72
N GLU A 286 -10.34 -5.55 2.19
CA GLU A 286 -11.09 -5.95 3.39
C GLU A 286 -11.91 -7.23 3.20
N ASP A 287 -12.29 -7.58 1.96
CA ASP A 287 -12.93 -8.87 1.68
C ASP A 287 -12.00 -10.04 2.04
N ASP A 288 -10.69 -9.89 1.82
CA ASP A 288 -9.68 -10.91 2.12
C ASP A 288 -9.22 -10.92 3.58
N GLN A 289 -9.04 -9.72 4.13
CA GLN A 289 -8.26 -9.50 5.34
C GLN A 289 -8.70 -10.31 6.56
N ILE A 290 -10.02 -10.50 6.76
CA ILE A 290 -10.56 -11.20 7.93
C ILE A 290 -10.14 -12.67 7.96
N PHE A 291 -10.23 -13.35 6.82
CA PHE A 291 -9.92 -14.77 6.77
C PHE A 291 -8.44 -15.02 6.56
N LEU A 292 -7.69 -14.16 5.85
CA LEU A 292 -6.24 -14.32 5.71
C LEU A 292 -5.53 -14.16 7.06
N HIS A 293 -5.95 -13.18 7.87
CA HIS A 293 -5.49 -13.02 9.25
C HIS A 293 -5.77 -14.27 10.10
N TRP A 294 -6.82 -15.02 9.79
CA TRP A 294 -7.11 -16.28 10.46
C TRP A 294 -6.27 -17.44 9.89
N GLN A 295 -6.21 -17.57 8.56
CA GLN A 295 -5.51 -18.61 7.82
C GLN A 295 -4.03 -18.66 8.18
N GLU A 296 -3.33 -17.51 8.22
CA GLU A 296 -1.90 -17.47 8.53
C GLU A 296 -1.59 -18.05 9.92
N ARG A 297 -2.48 -17.82 10.90
CA ARG A 297 -2.30 -18.31 12.27
C ARG A 297 -2.54 -19.81 12.37
N VAL A 298 -3.49 -20.32 11.60
CA VAL A 298 -3.73 -21.77 11.50
C VAL A 298 -2.54 -22.46 10.82
N LEU A 299 -2.02 -21.87 9.74
CA LEU A 299 -0.83 -22.39 9.06
C LEU A 299 0.41 -22.35 9.97
N GLU A 300 0.63 -21.27 10.70
CA GLU A 300 1.73 -21.16 11.68
C GLU A 300 1.65 -22.27 12.74
N GLN A 301 0.45 -22.53 13.29
CA GLN A 301 0.23 -23.63 14.25
C GLN A 301 0.47 -25.01 13.63
N ALA A 302 0.28 -25.15 12.32
CA ALA A 302 0.55 -26.37 11.57
C ALA A 302 2.02 -26.53 11.14
N GLY A 303 2.90 -25.59 11.47
CA GLY A 303 4.33 -25.62 11.14
C GLY A 303 4.79 -24.67 10.03
N GLY A 304 3.91 -23.77 9.57
CA GLY A 304 4.24 -22.75 8.58
C GLY A 304 4.43 -23.31 7.16
N SER A 305 5.11 -22.56 6.29
CA SER A 305 5.37 -22.97 4.90
C SER A 305 6.12 -24.30 4.74
N ALA A 306 6.95 -24.67 5.72
CA ALA A 306 7.67 -25.94 5.70
C ALA A 306 6.73 -27.16 5.78
N GLU A 307 5.56 -26.99 6.39
CA GLU A 307 4.55 -28.03 6.55
C GLU A 307 3.29 -27.75 5.70
N ALA A 308 3.36 -26.82 4.75
CA ALA A 308 2.22 -26.39 3.93
C ALA A 308 1.51 -27.57 3.23
N GLU A 309 2.28 -28.49 2.65
CA GLU A 309 1.75 -29.69 1.97
C GLU A 309 0.99 -30.64 2.90
N ARG A 310 1.25 -30.58 4.22
CA ARG A 310 0.48 -31.31 5.23
C ARG A 310 -0.65 -30.49 5.82
N ALA A 311 -0.48 -29.17 5.90
CA ALA A 311 -1.43 -28.24 6.50
C ALA A 311 -2.67 -28.00 5.63
N PHE A 312 -2.53 -28.00 4.30
CA PHE A 312 -3.63 -27.85 3.37
C PHE A 312 -3.39 -28.62 2.06
N PHE A 313 -4.48 -28.88 1.34
CA PHE A 313 -4.48 -29.70 0.15
C PHE A 313 -4.63 -28.83 -1.10
N LEU A 314 -3.77 -29.04 -2.11
CA LEU A 314 -3.72 -28.31 -3.38
C LEU A 314 -4.03 -29.26 -4.56
N PRO A 315 -5.32 -29.62 -4.80
CA PRO A 315 -5.67 -30.69 -5.72
C PRO A 315 -5.62 -30.35 -7.21
N THR A 316 -5.58 -29.07 -7.57
CA THR A 316 -5.92 -28.64 -8.93
C THR A 316 -4.84 -27.78 -9.57
N SER A 317 -4.93 -27.57 -10.88
CA SER A 317 -4.08 -26.64 -11.61
C SER A 317 -4.25 -25.18 -11.16
N ALA A 318 -5.32 -24.85 -10.43
CA ALA A 318 -5.51 -23.51 -9.89
C ALA A 318 -4.50 -23.18 -8.78
N ASP A 319 -3.98 -24.22 -8.12
CA ASP A 319 -3.06 -24.12 -7.00
C ASP A 319 -1.60 -23.95 -7.43
N VAL A 320 -1.34 -23.86 -8.74
CA VAL A 320 0.01 -23.82 -9.31
C VAL A 320 0.85 -22.66 -8.78
N TYR A 321 0.23 -21.50 -8.57
CA TYR A 321 0.90 -20.30 -8.06
C TYR A 321 1.33 -20.46 -6.59
N VAL A 322 0.40 -20.96 -5.76
CA VAL A 322 0.66 -21.25 -4.35
C VAL A 322 1.77 -22.29 -4.24
N THR A 323 1.70 -23.35 -5.03
CA THR A 323 2.72 -24.41 -5.08
C THR A 323 4.10 -23.84 -5.48
N ALA A 324 4.17 -22.99 -6.50
CA ALA A 324 5.43 -22.36 -6.92
C ALA A 324 6.00 -21.41 -5.84
N LEU A 325 5.14 -20.62 -5.18
CA LEU A 325 5.57 -19.72 -4.11
C LEU A 325 6.15 -20.49 -2.91
N HIS A 326 5.49 -21.56 -2.45
CA HIS A 326 6.00 -22.37 -1.33
C HIS A 326 7.28 -23.13 -1.70
N ARG A 327 7.41 -23.63 -2.94
CA ARG A 327 8.69 -24.19 -3.43
C ARG A 327 9.80 -23.14 -3.41
N TRP A 328 9.53 -21.92 -3.86
CA TRP A 328 10.50 -20.82 -3.80
C TRP A 328 10.88 -20.50 -2.35
N LEU A 329 9.92 -20.37 -1.43
CA LEU A 329 10.18 -20.11 0.00
C LEU A 329 11.06 -21.18 0.64
N ASN A 330 10.73 -22.45 0.40
CA ASN A 330 11.46 -23.58 0.96
C ASN A 330 12.87 -23.71 0.36
N GLY A 331 13.06 -23.31 -0.91
CA GLY A 331 14.36 -23.27 -1.57
C GLY A 331 15.24 -22.07 -1.19
N ASN A 332 14.65 -20.94 -0.77
CA ASN A 332 15.35 -19.65 -0.59
C ASN A 332 15.33 -19.14 0.86
N GLY A 333 15.38 -20.06 1.84
CA GLY A 333 15.59 -19.70 3.24
C GLY A 333 14.36 -19.14 3.99
N GLY A 334 13.15 -19.39 3.48
CA GLY A 334 11.88 -19.11 4.15
C GLY A 334 11.42 -17.65 4.04
N GLY A 335 10.56 -17.24 4.98
CA GLY A 335 9.99 -15.89 5.03
C GLY A 335 10.87 -14.85 5.75
N PRO A 336 10.43 -13.58 5.81
CA PRO A 336 11.22 -12.49 6.37
C PRO A 336 11.43 -12.56 7.89
N PHE A 337 10.60 -13.28 8.65
CA PHE A 337 10.62 -13.29 10.12
C PHE A 337 10.73 -14.70 10.72
N VAL A 338 11.63 -15.52 10.18
CA VAL A 338 11.84 -16.92 10.60
C VAL A 338 12.00 -17.03 12.12
N GLY A 339 11.21 -17.91 12.75
CA GLY A 339 11.29 -18.24 14.17
C GLY A 339 10.61 -17.25 15.12
N GLN A 340 10.04 -16.14 14.63
CA GLN A 340 9.27 -15.21 15.46
C GLN A 340 7.79 -15.61 15.48
N PRO A 341 7.11 -15.73 16.64
CA PRO A 341 5.70 -16.08 16.68
C PRO A 341 4.80 -14.94 16.15
N LEU A 342 3.68 -15.30 15.53
CA LEU A 342 2.65 -14.32 15.14
C LEU A 342 2.03 -13.64 16.38
N PRO A 343 1.66 -12.34 16.28
CA PRO A 343 0.94 -11.66 17.36
C PRO A 343 -0.46 -12.25 17.56
N PRO A 344 -1.07 -12.02 18.75
CA PRO A 344 -2.44 -12.44 19.02
C PRO A 344 -3.42 -12.00 17.93
N ARG A 345 -4.50 -12.78 17.77
CA ARG A 345 -5.55 -12.46 16.80
C ARG A 345 -6.20 -11.13 17.15
N LEU A 346 -6.38 -10.29 16.14
CA LEU A 346 -7.08 -9.02 16.25
C LEU A 346 -8.60 -9.21 16.12
N GLU A 347 -9.35 -8.34 16.79
CA GLU A 347 -10.79 -8.25 16.62
C GLU A 347 -11.16 -7.59 15.27
N THR A 348 -12.36 -7.86 14.77
CA THR A 348 -12.85 -7.32 13.49
C THR A 348 -12.75 -5.79 13.42
N ALA A 349 -13.01 -5.08 14.52
CA ALA A 349 -12.92 -3.62 14.54
C ALA A 349 -11.49 -3.12 14.23
N ALA A 350 -10.46 -3.79 14.78
CA ALA A 350 -9.06 -3.46 14.52
C ALA A 350 -8.66 -3.84 13.09
N LEU A 351 -9.14 -4.97 12.57
CA LEU A 351 -8.93 -5.34 11.17
C LEU A 351 -9.56 -4.30 10.22
N MET A 352 -10.72 -3.76 10.56
CA MET A 352 -11.41 -2.79 9.72
C MET A 352 -10.89 -1.36 9.88
N ASP A 353 -9.90 -1.10 10.72
CA ASP A 353 -9.33 0.24 10.84
C ASP A 353 -8.65 0.64 9.52
N ARG A 354 -9.16 1.70 8.90
CA ARG A 354 -8.61 2.30 7.68
C ARG A 354 -7.87 3.59 7.98
N TYR A 355 -8.13 4.19 9.13
CA TYR A 355 -7.55 5.48 9.48
C TYR A 355 -6.04 5.36 9.67
N HIS A 356 -5.62 4.44 10.54
CA HIS A 356 -4.20 4.27 10.85
C HIS A 356 -3.44 3.51 9.77
N SER A 357 -4.05 2.49 9.18
CA SER A 357 -3.42 1.66 8.13
C SER A 357 -3.31 2.33 6.75
N HIS A 358 -3.95 3.49 6.54
CA HIS A 358 -3.95 4.19 5.25
C HIS A 358 -4.20 5.70 5.36
N THR A 359 -5.38 6.11 5.83
CA THR A 359 -5.89 7.48 5.58
C THR A 359 -5.01 8.56 6.16
N VAL A 360 -4.43 8.35 7.35
CA VAL A 360 -3.53 9.33 7.98
C VAL A 360 -2.22 9.51 7.21
N ASN A 361 -1.76 8.46 6.52
CA ASN A 361 -0.50 8.42 5.78
C ASN A 361 -0.68 8.72 4.27
N CYS A 362 -1.91 8.72 3.76
CA CYS A 362 -2.21 9.07 2.37
C CYS A 362 -2.60 10.56 2.27
N ARG A 363 -1.83 11.36 1.52
CA ARG A 363 -2.07 12.81 1.35
C ARG A 363 -3.45 13.10 0.78
N SER A 364 -3.89 12.31 -0.20
CA SER A 364 -5.21 12.47 -0.82
C SER A 364 -6.35 12.18 0.17
N CYS A 365 -6.28 11.06 0.89
CA CYS A 365 -7.34 10.64 1.83
C CYS A 365 -7.41 11.51 3.08
N SER A 366 -6.27 11.85 3.69
CA SER A 366 -6.21 12.76 4.84
C SER A 366 -6.75 14.16 4.50
N THR A 367 -6.41 14.68 3.32
CA THR A 367 -6.94 15.97 2.83
C THR A 367 -8.45 15.91 2.62
N ALA A 368 -8.96 14.84 1.99
CA ALA A 368 -10.38 14.65 1.80
C ALA A 368 -11.14 14.56 3.13
N LEU A 369 -10.62 13.80 4.10
CA LEU A 369 -11.21 13.68 5.43
C LEU A 369 -11.28 15.04 6.14
N ARG A 370 -10.21 15.84 6.08
CA ARG A 370 -10.18 17.19 6.66
C ARG A 370 -11.23 18.09 6.02
N ARG A 371 -11.32 18.10 4.68
CA ARG A 371 -12.32 18.89 3.93
C ARG A 371 -13.74 18.46 4.24
N ILE A 372 -14.00 17.16 4.31
CA ILE A 372 -15.32 16.61 4.68
C ILE A 372 -15.70 17.04 6.10
N ARG A 373 -14.78 16.90 7.07
CA ARG A 373 -15.01 17.32 8.47
C ARG A 373 -15.28 18.83 8.57
N ALA A 374 -14.59 19.65 7.79
CA ALA A 374 -14.81 21.09 7.74
C ALA A 374 -16.14 21.48 7.07
N LEU A 375 -16.58 20.75 6.04
CA LEU A 375 -17.81 21.04 5.29
C LEU A 375 -19.09 20.68 6.07
N ARG A 376 -19.06 19.60 6.86
CA ARG A 376 -20.27 19.05 7.50
C ARG A 376 -21.00 20.03 8.46
N PRO A 377 -20.31 20.80 9.33
CA PRO A 377 -20.97 21.81 10.16
C PRO A 377 -21.72 22.86 9.33
N TRP A 378 -21.16 23.29 8.20
CA TRP A 378 -21.81 24.22 7.28
C TRP A 378 -23.07 23.63 6.67
N LEU A 379 -23.03 22.38 6.21
CA LEU A 379 -24.21 21.70 5.66
C LEU A 379 -25.34 21.56 6.69
N TRP A 380 -25.01 21.32 7.96
CA TRP A 380 -25.99 21.37 9.04
C TRP A 380 -26.56 22.77 9.20
N GLY A 381 -25.73 23.81 9.22
CA GLY A 381 -26.18 25.20 9.27
C GLY A 381 -27.14 25.56 8.13
N VAL A 382 -26.85 25.13 6.90
CA VAL A 382 -27.73 25.32 5.74
C VAL A 382 -29.04 24.56 5.90
N LEU A 383 -29.00 23.31 6.36
CA LEU A 383 -30.20 22.52 6.63
C LEU A 383 -31.10 23.18 7.68
N TRP A 384 -30.54 23.63 8.80
CA TRP A 384 -31.29 24.34 9.84
C TRP A 384 -31.83 25.69 9.35
N GLY A 385 -31.00 26.47 8.65
CA GLY A 385 -31.40 27.76 8.07
C GLY A 385 -32.49 27.63 7.00
N SER A 386 -32.52 26.52 6.27
CA SER A 386 -33.56 26.26 5.27
C SER A 386 -34.96 26.17 5.88
N ALA A 387 -35.08 25.73 7.13
CA ALA A 387 -36.37 25.68 7.84
C ALA A 387 -37.00 27.08 7.99
N ALA A 388 -36.17 28.12 8.19
CA ALA A 388 -36.66 29.50 8.26
C ALA A 388 -37.20 29.98 6.90
N LEU A 389 -36.54 29.60 5.79
CA LEU A 389 -36.97 29.96 4.43
C LEU A 389 -38.23 29.22 3.98
N ILE A 390 -38.45 27.99 4.46
CA ILE A 390 -39.67 27.21 4.17
C ILE A 390 -40.94 27.93 4.64
N GLY A 391 -40.85 28.73 5.71
CA GLY A 391 -41.99 29.47 6.25
C GLY A 391 -42.27 30.83 5.59
N ILE A 392 -41.40 31.31 4.69
CA ILE A 392 -41.46 32.69 4.16
C ILE A 392 -41.82 32.68 2.67
N SER A 393 -43.00 33.21 2.33
CA SER A 393 -43.44 33.42 0.94
C SER A 393 -42.73 34.62 0.30
N PRO A 394 -42.32 34.54 -0.98
CA PRO A 394 -42.47 33.43 -1.94
C PRO A 394 -41.30 32.42 -1.95
N PHE A 395 -40.44 32.44 -0.93
CA PHE A 395 -39.16 31.70 -0.90
C PHE A 395 -39.26 30.25 -0.41
N ASN A 396 -40.47 29.76 -0.09
CA ASN A 396 -40.68 28.42 0.49
C ASN A 396 -40.01 27.31 -0.33
N TRP A 397 -40.11 27.37 -1.66
CA TRP A 397 -39.54 26.36 -2.56
C TRP A 397 -38.00 26.34 -2.53
N ILE A 398 -37.35 27.49 -2.34
CA ILE A 398 -35.89 27.60 -2.18
C ILE A 398 -35.48 26.90 -0.88
N GLY A 399 -36.23 27.15 0.21
CA GLY A 399 -36.01 26.48 1.48
C GLY A 399 -36.10 24.95 1.36
N VAL A 400 -37.14 24.43 0.69
CA VAL A 400 -37.28 22.98 0.45
C VAL A 400 -36.10 22.42 -0.36
N LEU A 401 -35.71 23.10 -1.45
CA LEU A 401 -34.60 22.66 -2.29
C LEU A 401 -33.26 22.64 -1.51
N MET A 402 -32.99 23.69 -0.72
CA MET A 402 -31.80 23.76 0.14
C MET A 402 -31.78 22.65 1.19
N ALA A 403 -32.93 22.34 1.81
CA ALA A 403 -33.07 21.26 2.77
C ALA A 403 -32.72 19.91 2.14
N LEU A 404 -33.29 19.62 0.96
CA LEU A 404 -33.07 18.36 0.23
C LEU A 404 -31.60 18.19 -0.17
N ILE A 405 -31.00 19.22 -0.78
CA ILE A 405 -29.61 19.19 -1.19
C ILE A 405 -28.70 18.99 0.04
N SER A 406 -28.93 19.74 1.11
CA SER A 406 -28.11 19.63 2.34
C SER A 406 -28.24 18.26 2.99
N ALA A 407 -29.44 17.68 3.05
CA ALA A 407 -29.66 16.34 3.58
C ALA A 407 -28.93 15.26 2.75
N VAL A 408 -29.01 15.34 1.41
CA VAL A 408 -28.29 14.43 0.51
C VAL A 408 -26.78 14.57 0.70
N LEU A 409 -26.25 15.79 0.75
CA LEU A 409 -24.82 16.04 0.98
C LEU A 409 -24.36 15.58 2.36
N LEU A 410 -25.16 15.78 3.42
CA LEU A 410 -24.85 15.29 4.77
C LEU A 410 -24.77 13.77 4.81
N ARG A 411 -25.71 13.08 4.14
CA ARG A 411 -25.69 11.62 4.01
C ARG A 411 -24.47 11.15 3.23
N GLN A 412 -24.18 11.78 2.09
CA GLN A 412 -23.07 11.37 1.22
C GLN A 412 -21.71 11.60 1.90
N THR A 413 -21.52 12.77 2.52
CA THR A 413 -20.30 13.08 3.27
C THR A 413 -20.13 12.19 4.49
N ALA A 414 -21.21 11.75 5.16
CA ALA A 414 -21.12 10.78 6.24
C ALA A 414 -20.61 9.42 5.73
N ARG A 415 -21.12 8.96 4.58
CA ARG A 415 -20.66 7.71 3.95
C ARG A 415 -19.20 7.79 3.54
N TRP A 416 -18.76 8.90 2.95
CA TRP A 416 -17.35 9.10 2.60
C TRP A 416 -16.46 9.20 3.83
N GLN A 417 -16.88 9.92 4.87
CA GLN A 417 -16.14 10.00 6.11
C GLN A 417 -15.96 8.61 6.72
N GLN A 418 -17.02 7.80 6.80
CA GLN A 418 -16.91 6.42 7.27
C GLN A 418 -15.98 5.60 6.37
N GLY A 419 -16.11 5.76 5.06
CA GLY A 419 -15.21 5.18 4.05
C GLY A 419 -13.75 5.62 4.15
N LEU A 420 -13.42 6.68 4.88
CA LEU A 420 -12.04 7.08 5.14
C LEU A 420 -11.55 6.62 6.52
N LEU A 421 -12.45 6.15 7.39
CA LEU A 421 -12.13 5.78 8.77
C LEU A 421 -12.09 4.28 8.98
N ALA A 422 -13.08 3.53 8.46
CA ALA A 422 -13.18 2.10 8.73
C ALA A 422 -13.92 1.32 7.62
N GLY A 423 -13.60 0.04 7.53
CA GLY A 423 -14.36 -0.97 6.79
C GLY A 423 -15.74 -1.22 7.39
N ASP A 424 -16.60 -1.93 6.64
CA ASP A 424 -17.95 -2.29 7.08
C ASP A 424 -17.99 -3.57 7.93
N GLY A 425 -16.89 -4.34 7.99
CA GLY A 425 -16.80 -5.58 8.75
C GLY A 425 -17.64 -6.73 8.20
N LEU A 426 -18.19 -6.58 6.98
CA LEU A 426 -19.11 -7.55 6.37
C LEU A 426 -18.41 -8.48 5.37
N ALA A 427 -17.14 -8.76 5.60
CA ALA A 427 -16.32 -9.61 4.74
C ALA A 427 -16.34 -11.10 5.20
N PRO A 428 -16.27 -12.05 4.26
CA PRO A 428 -16.46 -11.86 2.81
C PRO A 428 -17.94 -11.54 2.50
N ARG A 429 -18.20 -10.75 1.44
CA ARG A 429 -19.54 -10.29 1.03
C ARG A 429 -20.38 -11.38 0.37
N ASN A 430 -20.48 -12.52 1.04
CA ASN A 430 -21.09 -13.77 0.60
C ASN A 430 -22.62 -13.82 0.79
N SER A 431 -23.28 -12.68 1.01
CA SER A 431 -24.74 -12.66 1.14
C SER A 431 -25.40 -13.04 -0.18
N SER A 432 -26.24 -14.07 -0.15
CA SER A 432 -27.05 -14.55 -1.28
C SER A 432 -28.25 -13.66 -1.62
N ARG A 433 -28.49 -12.58 -0.86
CA ARG A 433 -29.60 -11.64 -1.09
C ARG A 433 -29.28 -10.59 -2.15
#